data_AF-A0A3D8LIE9-F1
#
_entry.id   AF-A0A3D8LIE9-F1
#
_cell.length_a   1.000
_cell.length_b   1.000
_cell.length_c   1.000
_cell.angle_alpha   90.00
_cell.angle_beta   90.00
_cell.angle_gamma   90.00
#
_symmetry.space_group_name_H-M   'P 1'
#
loop_
_entity.id
_entity.type
_entity.pdbx_description
1 polymer ?
#
loop_
_entity_poly.entity_id
_entity_poly.type
_entity_poly.pdbx_seq_one_letter_code
_entity_poly.pdbx_strand_id
1 'polypeptide(L)' 'MHHLSKTEVLIINQGTPNSPAVADVHKYLRGFLMDERVLDIPSMNR' A
#
# COMPACT_ATOMS: atom_id res chain seq x y z
N MET A 1 -15.09 -17.91 -33.11
CA MET A 1 -14.42 -16.59 -33.07
C MET A 1 -13.38 -16.64 -31.95
N HIS A 2 -12.08 -16.67 -32.27
CA HIS A 2 -11.04 -16.66 -31.23
C HIS A 2 -10.86 -15.23 -30.73
N HIS A 3 -11.28 -14.94 -29.49
CA HIS A 3 -10.85 -13.73 -28.78
C HIS A 3 -9.44 -13.99 -28.26
N LEU A 4 -8.42 -13.48 -28.95
CA LEU A 4 -7.10 -13.38 -28.33
C LEU A 4 -7.20 -12.34 -27.20
N SER A 5 -6.98 -12.78 -25.96
CA SER A 5 -6.87 -11.89 -24.82
C SER A 5 -5.71 -10.92 -25.04
N LYS A 6 -5.98 -9.62 -24.92
CA LYS A 6 -4.94 -8.59 -25.03
C LYS A 6 -4.11 -8.58 -23.75
N THR A 7 -2.81 -8.75 -23.87
CA THR A 7 -1.90 -8.70 -22.72
C THR A 7 -1.61 -7.25 -22.35
N GLU A 8 -1.82 -6.90 -21.08
CA GLU A 8 -1.48 -5.59 -20.50
C GLU A 8 -0.54 -5.76 -19.31
N VAL A 9 0.26 -4.72 -19.02
CA VAL A 9 1.23 -4.71 -17.92
C VAL A 9 0.75 -3.71 -16.87
N LEU A 10 0.58 -4.17 -15.63
CA LEU A 10 0.26 -3.32 -14.50
C LEU A 10 1.54 -2.95 -13.74
N ILE A 11 1.88 -1.66 -13.73
CA ILE A 11 2.93 -1.12 -12.88
C ILE A 11 2.29 -0.68 -11.56
N ILE A 12 2.66 -1.32 -10.46
CA ILE A 12 2.18 -0.98 -9.12
C ILE A 12 3.29 -0.36 -8.27
N ASN A 13 2.89 0.58 -7.42
CA ASN A 13 3.68 1.08 -6.29
C ASN A 13 2.70 1.35 -5.13
N GLN A 14 3.21 1.45 -3.90
CA GLN A 14 2.43 1.84 -2.73
C GLN A 14 1.98 3.31 -2.77
N GLY A 15 2.62 4.12 -3.61
CA GLY A 15 2.40 5.57 -3.68
C GLY A 15 3.22 6.34 -2.63
N THR A 16 2.80 7.57 -2.36
CA THR A 16 3.42 8.51 -1.41
C THR A 16 2.33 9.36 -0.74
N PRO A 17 2.60 10.03 0.40
CA PRO A 17 1.64 10.98 0.96
C PRO A 17 1.33 12.11 -0.03
N ASN A 18 0.11 12.66 0.03
CA ASN A 18 -0.36 13.72 -0.87
C ASN A 18 0.38 15.06 -0.68
N SER A 19 0.96 15.27 0.50
CA SER A 19 1.76 16.45 0.84
C SER A 19 2.71 16.13 1.99
N PRO A 20 3.70 16.99 2.28
CA PRO A 20 4.57 16.84 3.45
C PRO A 20 3.89 17.26 4.77
N ALA A 21 2.63 17.71 4.74
CA ALA A 21 1.91 18.07 5.95
C ALA A 21 1.74 16.85 6.88
N VAL A 22 1.85 17.09 8.19
CA VAL A 22 1.82 16.03 9.21
C VAL A 22 0.59 15.12 9.08
N ALA A 23 -0.59 15.69 8.76
CA ALA A 23 -1.82 14.93 8.62
C ALA A 23 -1.77 13.90 7.47
N ASP A 24 -1.19 14.27 6.32
CA ASP A 24 -1.07 13.39 5.15
C ASP A 24 -0.03 12.29 5.37
N VAL A 25 1.09 12.64 6.00
CA VAL A 25 2.14 11.67 6.36
C VAL A 25 1.60 10.67 7.38
N HIS A 26 0.90 11.12 8.41
CA HIS A 26 0.30 10.24 9.42
C HIS A 26 -0.72 9.29 8.81
N LYS A 27 -1.55 9.77 7.88
CA LYS A 27 -2.50 8.93 7.15
C LYS A 27 -1.78 7.85 6.32
N TYR A 28 -0.73 8.22 5.59
CA TYR A 28 0.08 7.28 4.81
C TYR A 28 0.76 6.24 5.70
N LEU A 29 1.47 6.67 6.74
CA LEU A 29 2.19 5.77 7.64
C LEU A 29 1.28 4.82 8.41
N ARG A 30 0.08 5.26 8.81
CA ARG A 30 -0.90 4.35 9.41
C ARG A 30 -1.27 3.22 8.45
N GLY A 31 -1.51 3.52 7.17
CA GLY A 31 -1.81 2.47 6.18
C GLY A 31 -0.63 1.55 5.93
N PHE A 32 0.57 2.12 5.80
CA PHE A 32 1.79 1.37 5.52
C PHE A 32 2.20 0.46 6.69
N LEU A 33 2.23 0.98 7.91
CA LEU A 33 2.75 0.28 9.08
C LEU A 33 1.76 -0.75 9.67
N MET A 34 0.46 -0.63 9.38
CA MET A 34 -0.56 -1.60 9.82
C MET A 34 -0.72 -2.77 8.86
N ASP A 35 -0.03 -2.77 7.72
CA ASP A 35 0.00 -3.90 6.80
C ASP A 35 0.91 -5.00 7.41
N GLU A 36 0.35 -6.18 7.67
CA GLU A 36 1.05 -7.33 8.23
C GLU A 36 2.26 -7.77 7.39
N ARG A 37 2.25 -7.45 6.08
CA ARG A 37 3.37 -7.76 5.17
C ARG A 37 4.52 -6.78 5.31
N VAL A 38 4.27 -5.61 5.91
CA VAL A 38 5.26 -4.54 6.09
C VAL A 38 5.92 -4.65 7.46
N LEU A 39 5.14 -4.93 8.51
CA LEU A 39 5.64 -5.15 9.86
C LEU A 39 4.93 -6.32 10.51
N ASP A 40 5.70 -7.27 11.04
CA ASP A 40 5.21 -8.23 12.02
C ASP A 40 4.99 -7.50 13.35
N ILE A 41 3.75 -7.08 13.61
CA ILE A 41 3.36 -6.51 14.89
C ILE A 41 2.97 -7.68 15.79
N PRO A 42 3.76 -8.01 16.84
CA PRO A 42 3.30 -8.98 17.83
C PRO A 42 1.99 -8.47 18.42
N SER A 43 0.97 -9.34 18.47
CA SER A 43 -0.32 -9.00 19.09
C SER A 43 -0.02 -8.46 20.49
N MET A 44 -0.55 -7.27 20.79
CA MET A 44 -0.22 -6.49 21.99
C MET A 44 0.16 -7.39 23.17
N ASN A 45 1.45 -7.45 23.49
CA ASN A 45 1.89 -8.04 24.74
C ASN A 45 1.34 -7.14 25.84
N ARG A 46 0.25 -7.59 26.45
CA ARG A 46 -0.39 -6.96 27.59
C ARG A 46 0.41 -7.25 28.85
#